data_AF-A0A9D1EYC2-F1
#
_entry.id   AF-A0A9D1EYC2-F1
#
_cell.length_a   1.000
_cell.length_b   1.000
_cell.length_c   1.000
_cell.angle_alpha   90.00
_cell.angle_beta   90.00
_cell.angle_gamma   90.00
#
_symmetry.space_group_name_H-M   'P 1'
#
loop_
_entity.id
_entity.type
_entity.pdbx_description
1 polymer ?
#
loop_
_entity_poly.entity_id
_entity_poly.type
_entity_poly.pdbx_seq_one_letter_code
_entity_poly.pdbx_strand_id
1 'polypeptide(L)'
;MKTLAQFVQKRRDDLGLSPKGLAMKCNLDIALIEEIEAGKELFLPVTVRQNLAKGLRCHPEEIKKLEKDFDTHFLADEKIIESLKELILNGAGGLKCPKCGAPLVTRVAKMYDLEDNLVLHPKAHCTKCVFQIH
;
A
#
# COMPACT_ATOMS: atom_id res chain seq x y z
N MET A 1 -21.39 9.38 9.31
CA MET A 1 -20.28 8.89 8.46
C MET A 1 -20.39 7.38 8.38
N LYS A 2 -20.37 6.77 7.19
CA LYS A 2 -20.34 5.30 7.03
C LYS A 2 -18.89 4.87 6.90
N THR A 3 -18.43 3.93 7.72
CA THR A 3 -17.09 3.34 7.58
C THR A 3 -17.09 2.22 6.56
N LEU A 4 -15.92 1.87 6.02
CA LEU A 4 -15.75 0.68 5.16
C LEU A 4 -16.35 -0.58 5.81
N ALA A 5 -16.05 -0.82 7.08
CA ALA A 5 -16.59 -1.93 7.87
C ALA A 5 -18.12 -1.97 7.86
N GLN A 6 -18.77 -0.84 8.18
CA GLN A 6 -20.24 -0.74 8.18
C GLN A 6 -20.83 -0.90 6.78
N PHE A 7 -20.14 -0.43 5.74
CA PHE A 7 -20.59 -0.59 4.36
C PHE A 7 -20.55 -2.06 3.94
N VAL A 8 -19.45 -2.76 4.21
CA VAL A 8 -19.31 -4.19 3.89
C VAL A 8 -20.31 -5.03 4.66
N GLN A 9 -20.45 -4.79 5.98
CA GLN A 9 -21.41 -5.49 6.82
C GLN A 9 -22.86 -5.27 6.34
N LYS A 10 -23.25 -4.01 6.12
CA LYS A 10 -24.61 -3.69 5.65
C LYS A 10 -24.87 -4.33 4.29
N ARG A 11 -23.91 -4.31 3.38
CA ARG A 11 -24.09 -4.85 2.04
C ARG A 11 -24.10 -6.37 2.02
N ARG A 12 -23.37 -7.00 2.92
CA ARG A 12 -23.45 -8.44 3.16
C ARG A 12 -24.82 -8.85 3.68
N ASP A 13 -25.36 -8.11 4.65
CA ASP A 13 -26.70 -8.31 5.22
C ASP A 13 -27.81 -8.08 4.17
N ASP A 14 -27.71 -7.04 3.34
CA ASP A 14 -28.64 -6.81 2.21
C ASP A 14 -28.67 -8.00 1.22
N LEU A 15 -27.55 -8.72 1.08
CA LEU A 15 -27.41 -9.88 0.21
C LEU A 15 -27.80 -11.21 0.90
N GLY A 16 -28.14 -11.17 2.20
CA GLY A 16 -28.45 -12.37 2.99
C GLY A 16 -27.28 -13.34 3.13
N LEU A 17 -26.04 -12.85 3.04
CA LEU A 17 -24.84 -13.68 3.08
C LEU A 17 -24.27 -13.73 4.50
N SER A 18 -23.77 -14.90 4.90
CA SER A 18 -22.89 -15.02 6.07
C SER A 18 -21.48 -14.54 5.72
N PRO A 19 -20.62 -14.18 6.70
CA PRO A 19 -19.22 -13.83 6.44
C PRO A 19 -18.49 -14.92 5.65
N LYS A 20 -18.81 -16.20 5.94
CA LYS A 20 -18.32 -17.36 5.19
C LYS A 20 -18.80 -17.36 3.73
N GLY A 21 -20.09 -17.08 3.52
CA GLY A 21 -20.67 -17.00 2.18
C GLY A 21 -20.10 -15.86 1.35
N LEU A 22 -19.80 -14.73 1.99
CA LEU A 22 -19.13 -13.61 1.33
C LEU A 22 -17.67 -13.97 0.97
N ALA A 23 -16.92 -14.56 1.89
CA ALA A 23 -15.55 -15.00 1.66
C ALA A 23 -15.44 -15.95 0.45
N MET A 24 -16.31 -16.98 0.39
CA MET A 24 -16.39 -17.90 -0.75
C MET A 24 -16.72 -17.19 -2.06
N LYS A 25 -17.65 -16.24 -2.02
CA LYS A 25 -18.10 -15.51 -3.22
C LYS A 25 -17.05 -14.52 -3.74
N CYS A 26 -16.29 -13.91 -2.84
CA CYS A 26 -15.19 -13.02 -3.15
C CYS A 26 -13.88 -13.77 -3.45
N ASN A 27 -13.81 -15.08 -3.20
CA ASN A 27 -12.56 -15.84 -3.21
C ASN A 27 -11.49 -15.18 -2.31
N LEU A 28 -11.89 -14.83 -1.10
CA LEU A 28 -11.05 -14.22 -0.07
C LEU A 28 -11.06 -15.10 1.18
N ASP A 29 -10.04 -14.93 2.02
CA ASP A 29 -10.00 -15.59 3.32
C ASP A 29 -11.09 -15.04 4.25
N ILE A 30 -11.63 -15.92 5.08
CA ILE A 30 -12.68 -15.59 6.04
C ILE A 30 -12.16 -14.60 7.09
N ALA A 31 -10.91 -14.78 7.52
CA ALA A 31 -10.27 -13.93 8.51
C ALA A 31 -10.17 -12.51 7.99
N LEU A 32 -9.81 -12.35 6.71
CA LEU A 32 -9.72 -11.05 6.06
C LEU A 32 -11.08 -10.34 6.03
N ILE A 33 -12.18 -11.05 5.73
CA ILE A 33 -13.54 -10.46 5.78
C ILE A 33 -13.90 -10.03 7.20
N GLU A 34 -13.59 -10.85 8.21
CA GLU A 34 -13.84 -10.53 9.61
C GLU A 34 -12.99 -9.33 10.08
N GLU A 35 -11.75 -9.20 9.63
CA GLU A 35 -10.87 -8.07 9.92
C GLU A 35 -11.37 -6.77 9.27
N ILE A 36 -11.93 -6.87 8.06
CA ILE A 36 -12.58 -5.75 7.37
C ILE A 36 -13.84 -5.32 8.13
N GLU A 37 -14.72 -6.25 8.51
CA GLU A 37 -15.95 -5.94 9.25
C GLU A 37 -15.68 -5.48 10.68
N ALA A 38 -14.57 -5.90 11.29
CA ALA A 38 -14.09 -5.41 12.58
C ALA A 38 -13.40 -4.03 12.47
N GLY A 39 -13.16 -3.52 11.26
CA GLY A 39 -12.48 -2.25 11.03
C GLY A 39 -10.99 -2.26 11.37
N LYS A 40 -10.37 -3.45 11.44
CA LYS A 40 -8.90 -3.60 11.56
C LYS A 40 -8.24 -3.30 10.22
N GLU A 41 -8.87 -3.75 9.14
CA GLU A 41 -8.38 -3.53 7.79
C GLU A 41 -8.91 -2.20 7.24
N LEU A 42 -8.03 -1.19 7.22
CA LEU A 42 -8.38 0.18 6.86
C LEU A 42 -8.07 0.51 5.39
N PHE A 43 -7.19 -0.28 4.76
CA PHE A 43 -6.81 -0.18 3.36
C PHE A 43 -6.71 -1.57 2.72
N LEU A 44 -7.33 -1.74 1.56
CA LEU A 44 -7.40 -3.01 0.85
C LEU A 44 -6.49 -3.01 -0.39
N PRO A 45 -5.74 -4.10 -0.63
CA PRO A 45 -5.07 -4.31 -1.90
C PRO A 45 -6.05 -4.22 -3.08
N VAL A 46 -5.58 -3.77 -4.25
CA VAL A 46 -6.42 -3.61 -5.45
C VAL A 46 -7.16 -4.90 -5.82
N THR A 47 -6.49 -6.05 -5.68
CA THR A 47 -7.06 -7.39 -5.91
C THR A 47 -8.19 -7.70 -4.94
N VAL A 48 -7.98 -7.44 -3.64
CA VAL A 48 -9.00 -7.63 -2.60
C VAL A 48 -10.19 -6.72 -2.86
N ARG A 49 -9.97 -5.44 -3.19
CA ARG A 49 -11.03 -4.48 -3.53
C ARG A 49 -11.88 -4.95 -4.72
N GLN A 50 -11.25 -5.43 -5.79
CA GLN A 50 -11.95 -5.95 -6.97
C GLN A 50 -12.78 -7.20 -6.64
N ASN A 51 -12.23 -8.10 -5.84
CA ASN A 51 -12.89 -9.32 -5.42
C ASN A 51 -14.08 -9.05 -4.48
N LEU A 52 -13.89 -8.15 -3.52
CA LEU A 52 -14.94 -7.68 -2.61
C LEU A 52 -16.08 -7.00 -3.38
N ALA A 53 -15.72 -6.14 -4.36
CA ALA A 53 -16.67 -5.47 -5.23
C ALA A 53 -17.55 -6.46 -6.02
N LYS A 54 -16.94 -7.52 -6.57
CA LYS A 54 -17.66 -8.58 -7.28
C LYS A 54 -18.64 -9.33 -6.36
N GLY A 55 -18.21 -9.69 -5.15
CA GLY A 55 -19.06 -10.41 -4.20
C GLY A 55 -20.22 -9.57 -3.65
N LEU A 56 -19.96 -8.30 -3.37
CA LEU A 56 -20.92 -7.31 -2.84
C LEU A 56 -21.79 -6.66 -3.92
N ARG A 57 -21.57 -6.98 -5.20
CA ARG A 57 -22.24 -6.36 -6.36
C ARG A 57 -22.19 -4.83 -6.31
N CYS A 58 -21.02 -4.28 -5.99
CA CYS A 58 -20.78 -2.85 -5.99
C CYS A 58 -19.60 -2.51 -6.91
N HIS A 59 -19.42 -1.22 -7.19
CA HIS A 59 -18.24 -0.77 -7.90
C HIS A 59 -17.04 -0.67 -6.94
N PRO A 60 -15.83 -1.06 -7.39
CA PRO A 60 -14.63 -0.95 -6.57
C PRO A 60 -14.33 0.50 -6.14
N GLU A 61 -14.81 1.49 -6.90
CA GLU A 61 -14.69 2.91 -6.56
C GLU A 61 -15.49 3.29 -5.31
N GLU A 62 -16.62 2.63 -5.03
CA GLU A 62 -17.39 2.91 -3.81
C GLU A 62 -16.66 2.44 -2.57
N ILE A 63 -16.02 1.26 -2.66
CA ILE A 63 -15.13 0.76 -1.61
C ILE A 63 -13.95 1.73 -1.42
N LYS A 64 -13.35 2.19 -2.53
CA LYS A 64 -12.23 3.14 -2.50
C LYS A 64 -12.57 4.48 -1.83
N LYS A 65 -13.79 4.98 -1.99
CA LYS A 65 -14.24 6.22 -1.33
C LYS A 65 -14.42 6.07 0.19
N LEU A 66 -14.62 4.84 0.67
CA LEU A 66 -14.88 4.51 2.07
C LEU A 66 -13.65 4.01 2.81
N GLU A 67 -12.64 3.55 2.07
CA GLU A 67 -11.29 3.42 2.56
C GLU A 67 -10.85 4.79 3.06
N LYS A 68 -10.52 4.87 4.34
CA LYS A 68 -9.70 5.97 4.82
C LYS A 68 -8.33 5.66 4.25
N ASP A 69 -7.96 6.37 3.18
CA ASP A 69 -6.57 6.38 2.74
C ASP A 69 -5.76 6.63 4.00
N PHE A 70 -5.03 5.62 4.48
CA PHE A 70 -3.79 5.98 5.14
C PHE A 70 -3.04 6.61 4.02
N ASP A 71 -3.09 7.95 3.99
CA ASP A 71 -2.18 8.78 3.24
C ASP A 71 -0.86 8.04 3.29
N THR A 72 -0.52 7.36 2.19
CA THR A 72 0.80 6.77 2.04
C THR A 72 1.84 7.89 1.92
N HIS A 73 1.36 9.13 1.84
CA HIS A 73 1.90 10.35 2.41
C HIS A 73 1.98 10.34 3.96
N PHE A 74 2.44 9.24 4.58
CA PHE A 74 3.29 9.46 5.75
C PHE A 74 4.59 9.98 5.16
N LEU A 75 4.63 11.31 5.02
CA LEU A 75 5.80 12.12 4.76
C LEU A 75 6.92 11.57 5.66
N ALA A 76 7.75 10.66 5.13
CA ALA A 76 9.16 10.90 5.34
C ALA A 76 9.34 12.26 4.67
N ASP A 77 9.45 13.33 5.48
CA ASP A 77 9.63 14.69 5.01
C ASP A 77 10.45 14.68 3.72
N GLU A 78 10.06 15.45 2.71
CA GLU A 78 10.81 15.53 1.45
C GLU A 78 12.32 15.73 1.70
N LYS A 79 12.64 16.45 2.80
CA LYS A 79 13.99 16.58 3.39
C LYS A 79 14.67 15.27 3.78
N ILE A 80 13.97 14.33 4.42
CA ILE A 80 14.50 13.01 4.79
C ILE A 80 14.80 12.21 3.52
N ILE A 81 13.95 12.29 2.50
CA ILE A 81 14.16 11.60 1.22
C ILE A 81 15.35 12.22 0.47
N GLU A 82 15.45 13.54 0.44
CA GLU A 82 16.57 14.27 -0.17
C GLU A 82 17.90 13.96 0.55
N SER A 83 17.90 14.02 1.88
CA SER A 83 19.06 13.62 2.70
C SER A 83 19.45 12.15 2.45
N LEU A 84 18.48 11.25 2.29
CA LEU A 84 18.75 9.86 1.95
C LEU A 84 19.35 9.73 0.53
N LYS A 85 18.86 10.48 -0.46
CA LYS A 85 19.40 10.50 -1.82
C LYS A 85 20.85 10.99 -1.84
N GLU A 86 21.14 12.08 -1.12
CA GLU A 86 22.51 12.60 -0.96
C GLU A 86 23.43 11.58 -0.27
N LEU A 87 22.97 10.93 0.80
CA LEU A 87 23.72 9.88 1.48
C LEU A 87 24.00 8.68 0.56
N ILE A 88 23.04 8.28 -0.28
CA ILE A 88 23.23 7.20 -1.26
C ILE A 88 24.23 7.61 -2.35
N LEU A 89 24.15 8.85 -2.85
CA LEU A 89 25.11 9.40 -3.82
C LEU A 89 26.52 9.49 -3.24
N ASN A 90 26.65 9.84 -1.96
CA ASN A 90 27.91 9.87 -1.21
C ASN A 90 28.42 8.48 -0.79
N GLY A 91 27.71 7.40 -1.13
CA GLY A 91 28.14 6.02 -0.85
C GLY A 91 27.93 5.55 0.59
N ALA A 92 27.06 6.22 1.35
CA ALA A 92 26.70 5.78 2.70
C ALA A 92 25.98 4.42 2.67
N GLY A 93 26.66 3.39 3.17
CA GLY A 93 26.10 2.05 3.36
C GLY A 93 25.33 1.94 4.68
N GLY A 94 24.33 1.04 4.73
CA GLY A 94 23.64 0.72 5.98
C GLY A 94 22.52 1.67 6.39
N LEU A 95 21.90 2.37 5.43
CA LEU A 95 20.74 3.22 5.69
C LEU A 95 19.57 2.38 6.24
N LYS A 96 18.82 2.94 7.20
CA LYS A 96 17.63 2.32 7.77
C LYS A 96 16.38 2.89 7.14
N CYS A 97 15.42 2.02 6.85
CA CYS A 97 14.16 2.41 6.26
C CYS A 97 13.39 3.32 7.24
N PRO A 98 13.03 4.54 6.84
CA PRO A 98 12.27 5.45 7.70
C PRO A 98 10.87 4.90 8.05
N LYS A 99 10.37 3.93 7.26
CA LYS A 99 9.05 3.31 7.46
C LYS A 99 9.05 2.16 8.47
N CYS A 100 10.14 1.40 8.61
CA CYS A 100 10.13 0.16 9.41
C CYS A 100 11.44 -0.13 10.17
N GLY A 101 12.45 0.73 10.06
CA GLY A 101 13.76 0.55 10.70
C GLY A 101 14.64 -0.56 10.12
N ALA A 102 14.13 -1.33 9.15
CA ALA A 102 14.88 -2.40 8.48
C ALA A 102 15.99 -1.84 7.57
N PRO A 103 17.05 -2.61 7.27
CA PRO A 103 18.11 -2.15 6.38
C PRO A 103 17.57 -1.90 4.96
N LEU A 104 17.94 -0.73 4.41
CA LEU A 104 17.74 -0.36 3.01
C LEU A 104 18.87 -0.94 2.17
N VAL A 105 18.52 -1.55 1.05
CA VAL A 105 19.47 -1.91 0.01
C VAL A 105 19.57 -0.72 -0.94
N THR A 106 20.74 -0.09 -0.95
CA THR A 106 21.02 1.13 -1.73
C THR A 106 21.94 0.79 -2.90
N ARG A 107 21.69 1.40 -4.05
CA ARG A 107 22.52 1.28 -5.26
C ARG A 107 22.51 2.60 -6.03
N VAL A 108 23.64 2.96 -6.62
CA VAL A 108 23.72 4.10 -7.53
C VAL A 108 23.65 3.58 -8.96
N ALA A 109 22.55 3.89 -9.66
CA ALA A 109 22.39 3.57 -11.08
C ALA A 109 23.07 4.66 -11.91
N LYS A 110 23.95 4.25 -12.83
CA LYS A 110 24.57 5.15 -13.80
C LYS A 110 23.71 5.15 -15.06
N MET A 111 23.27 6.32 -15.50
CA MET A 111 22.49 6.51 -16.71
C MET A 111 23.12 7.64 -17.52
N TYR A 112 22.89 7.63 -18.83
CA TYR A 112 23.27 8.73 -19.72
C TYR A 112 22.01 9.49 -20.09
N ASP A 113 22.07 10.81 -20.05
CA ASP A 113 20.99 11.65 -20.55
C ASP A 113 21.05 11.77 -22.08
N LEU A 114 20.13 12.56 -22.66
CA LEU A 114 20.05 12.76 -24.11
C LEU A 114 21.25 13.55 -24.69
N GLU A 115 22.04 14.19 -23.82
CA GLU A 115 23.23 14.97 -24.16
C GLU A 115 24.53 14.19 -23.87
N ASP A 116 24.43 12.88 -23.62
CA ASP A 116 25.53 11.97 -23.29
C ASP A 116 26.23 12.27 -21.96
N ASN A 117 25.60 13.06 -21.07
CA ASN A 117 26.15 13.30 -19.74
C ASN A 117 25.85 12.11 -18.81
N LEU A 118 26.85 11.71 -18.04
CA LEU A 118 26.71 10.67 -17.02
C LEU A 118 25.92 11.21 -15.81
N VAL A 119 24.69 10.74 -15.64
CA VAL A 119 23.81 11.06 -14.51
C VAL A 119 23.75 9.89 -13.53
N LEU A 120 23.95 10.17 -12.25
CA LEU A 120 23.88 9.20 -11.16
C LEU A 120 22.50 9.24 -10.49
N HIS A 121 21.75 8.15 -10.57
CA HIS A 121 20.45 7.99 -9.93
C HIS A 121 20.54 7.12 -8.66
N PRO A 122 20.32 7.69 -7.46
CA PRO A 122 20.28 6.91 -6.22
C PRO A 122 18.98 6.08 -6.16
N LYS A 123 19.12 4.76 -6.18
CA LYS A 123 18.00 3.83 -6.02
C LYS A 123 18.12 3.10 -4.70
N ALA A 124 17.02 2.99 -3.96
CA ALA A 124 16.98 2.16 -2.77
C ALA A 124 15.67 1.41 -2.63
N HIS A 125 15.70 0.23 -2.04
CA HIS A 125 14.49 -0.48 -1.63
C HIS A 125 14.68 -1.07 -0.25
N CYS A 126 13.58 -1.11 0.51
CA CYS A 126 13.58 -1.75 1.81
C CYS A 126 13.45 -3.27 1.67
N THR A 127 14.17 -4.01 2.50
CA THR A 127 14.10 -5.48 2.57
C THR A 127 12.79 -6.02 3.15
N LYS A 128 12.07 -5.22 3.96
CA LYS A 128 10.87 -5.66 4.68
C LYS A 128 9.57 -4.99 4.27
N CYS A 129 9.60 -3.82 3.64
CA CYS A 129 8.39 -3.08 3.31
C CYS A 129 8.42 -2.52 1.90
N VAL A 130 7.27 -2.02 1.43
CA VAL A 130 7.09 -1.45 0.07
C VAL A 130 7.82 -0.12 -0.15
N PHE A 131 8.68 0.32 0.77
CA PHE A 131 9.42 1.58 0.64
C PHE A 131 10.51 1.44 -0.42
N GLN A 132 10.50 2.33 -1.41
CA GLN A 132 11.49 2.41 -2.47
C GLN A 132 11.78 3.87 -2.83
N ILE A 133 13.03 4.15 -3.13
CA ILE A 133 13.54 5.43 -3.63
C ILE A 133 13.92 5.21 -5.09
N HIS A 134 13.33 6.02 -5.98
CA HIS A 134 13.58 6.03 -7.42
C HIS A 134 14.50 7.18 -7.84
#